data_AF-A0A8T7GN55-F1
#
_entry.id   AF-A0A8T7GN55-F1
#
_cell.length_a   1.000
_cell.length_b   1.000
_cell.length_c   1.000
_cell.angle_alpha   90.00
_cell.angle_beta   90.00
_cell.angle_gamma   90.00
#
_symmetry.space_group_name_H-M   'P 1'
#
loop_
_entity.id
_entity.type
_entity.pdbx_description
1 polymer ?
#
loop_
_entity_poly.entity_id
_entity_poly.type
_entity_poly.pdbx_seq_one_letter_code
_entity_poly.pdbx_strand_id
1 'polypeptide(L)'
;MRKALVGLLLALVLFPAAALAANQASYGFVTFYTDKPRYLPGEPVKFTIVLKDKPNFNSQIYIWVDYYNASTGQWENKYFWIYPLDNGTAVIFNVKTVGNDTIITFTKSFDASGQYRARLALSGYNIPANALTIEFTVAPQYQISGQVVSEKGSPVPGATVVVKDAEGNVVATATTDDNGYYVVSVPGPGTYKVCAYAARYLKNATMVEVTSIGVTDAGTLVIESIDHAIATLRSQVAEIQGMLESLAANVSEFQARVDAAIMALNETTMRLEDMVAALEGRVGDVEQAVQQLQEQLQQLQAQVERAVQQLQGQVQELSARLDQALAQIDERITNVENRLAQVEQEVQNIKQNYATKQEVDQLRQQVEQLSNKYNQLEARVGNIEKTVAGLQQSLDQVNQNLANLQQSLQDLMSKADSASRTALIAVVLAIIGIIIAIIATVAVYRKISA
;
A
#
# COMPACT_ATOMS: atom_id res chain seq x y z
N MET A 1 -34.67 -89.83 25.03
CA MET A 1 -33.67 -89.58 26.09
C MET A 1 -33.64 -88.08 26.39
N ARG A 2 -33.95 -87.74 27.65
CA ARG A 2 -33.63 -86.53 28.45
C ARG A 2 -33.46 -85.18 27.74
N LYS A 3 -34.45 -84.30 27.93
CA LYS A 3 -34.30 -82.84 28.02
C LYS A 3 -34.27 -82.44 29.50
N ALA A 4 -33.26 -81.66 29.88
CA ALA A 4 -33.07 -80.89 31.12
C ALA A 4 -32.01 -79.83 30.74
N LEU A 5 -31.97 -78.57 31.16
CA LEU A 5 -32.33 -77.95 32.43
C LEU A 5 -32.07 -76.44 32.21
N VAL A 6 -33.04 -75.53 32.34
CA VAL A 6 -32.86 -74.15 32.87
C VAL A 6 -34.27 -73.66 33.23
N GLY A 7 -34.63 -73.80 34.50
CA GLY A 7 -35.76 -73.12 35.11
C GLY A 7 -35.21 -72.06 36.07
N LEU A 8 -35.37 -70.79 35.73
CA LEU A 8 -35.10 -69.69 36.65
C LEU A 8 -36.36 -69.51 37.52
N LEU A 9 -36.23 -69.98 38.77
CA LEU A 9 -37.23 -69.90 39.81
C LEU A 9 -37.35 -68.42 40.27
N LEU A 10 -38.36 -67.72 39.75
CA LEU A 10 -38.95 -66.57 40.42
C LEU A 10 -39.68 -67.12 41.65
N ALA A 11 -38.96 -67.31 42.76
CA ALA A 11 -39.56 -67.62 44.05
C ALA A 11 -40.19 -66.34 44.60
N LEU A 12 -41.25 -65.90 43.91
CA LEU A 12 -42.27 -65.08 44.53
C LEU A 12 -42.83 -65.96 45.64
N VAL A 13 -42.36 -65.77 46.87
CA VAL A 13 -43.04 -66.26 48.06
C VAL A 13 -44.30 -65.39 48.21
N LEU A 14 -45.19 -65.47 47.21
CA LEU A 14 -46.60 -65.62 47.47
C LEU A 14 -46.63 -66.79 48.45
N PHE A 15 -46.63 -66.47 49.75
CA PHE A 15 -47.42 -67.26 50.67
C PHE A 15 -48.72 -67.48 49.90
N PRO A 16 -49.08 -68.74 49.60
CA PRO A 16 -50.41 -68.98 49.11
C PRO A 16 -51.30 -68.21 50.06
N ALA A 17 -52.31 -67.51 49.52
CA ALA A 17 -53.50 -67.22 50.28
C ALA A 17 -54.08 -68.59 50.68
N ALA A 18 -53.42 -69.28 51.61
CA ALA A 18 -54.00 -70.25 52.49
C ALA A 18 -55.11 -69.43 53.10
N ALA A 19 -56.32 -69.70 52.64
CA ALA A 19 -57.54 -69.18 53.23
C ALA A 19 -57.29 -69.12 54.73
N LEU A 20 -57.23 -67.92 55.31
CA LEU A 20 -56.90 -67.75 56.73
C LEU A 20 -57.78 -68.74 57.48
N ALA A 21 -57.20 -69.84 57.96
CA ALA A 21 -57.97 -70.73 58.80
C ALA A 21 -58.36 -69.88 59.99
N ALA A 22 -59.63 -69.99 60.38
CA ALA A 22 -60.23 -69.03 61.29
C ALA A 22 -59.35 -68.86 62.52
N ASN A 23 -59.02 -67.62 62.89
CA ASN A 23 -58.34 -67.31 64.14
C ASN A 23 -59.26 -67.53 65.37
N GLN A 24 -60.39 -68.20 65.16
CA GLN A 24 -61.41 -68.58 66.12
C GLN A 24 -62.00 -69.95 65.73
N ALA A 25 -62.14 -70.85 66.69
CA ALA A 25 -62.78 -72.15 66.54
C ALA A 25 -63.73 -72.41 67.72
N SER A 26 -64.86 -73.06 67.48
CA SER A 26 -65.81 -73.44 68.54
C SER A 26 -66.28 -74.88 68.40
N TYR A 27 -66.37 -75.58 69.53
CA TYR A 27 -66.89 -76.94 69.60
C TYR A 27 -67.63 -77.17 70.92
N GLY A 28 -68.91 -77.54 70.83
CA GLY A 28 -69.76 -77.74 72.01
C GLY A 28 -69.82 -76.47 72.86
N PHE A 29 -69.43 -76.60 74.13
CA PHE A 29 -69.42 -75.48 75.08
C PHE A 29 -68.13 -74.63 75.03
N VAL A 30 -67.21 -74.88 74.08
CA VAL A 30 -65.88 -74.24 74.07
C VAL A 30 -65.69 -73.37 72.84
N THR A 31 -65.15 -72.17 73.03
CA THR A 31 -64.66 -71.30 71.95
C THR A 31 -63.20 -70.92 72.22
N PHE A 32 -62.33 -71.01 71.22
CA PHE A 32 -60.91 -70.68 71.29
C PHE A 32 -60.55 -69.69 70.18
N TYR A 33 -59.87 -68.59 70.49
CA TYR A 33 -59.50 -67.58 69.49
C TYR A 33 -58.28 -66.74 69.88
N THR A 34 -57.70 -66.07 68.88
CA THR A 34 -56.78 -64.94 69.07
C THR A 34 -57.47 -63.60 68.80
N ASP A 35 -56.97 -62.51 69.37
CA ASP A 35 -57.56 -61.17 69.19
C ASP A 35 -57.50 -60.65 67.74
N LYS A 36 -56.52 -61.10 66.95
CA LYS A 36 -56.41 -60.80 65.53
C LYS A 36 -55.71 -61.93 64.77
N PRO A 37 -55.85 -62.00 63.44
CA PRO A 37 -55.22 -63.05 62.65
C PRO A 37 -53.76 -62.78 62.25
N ARG A 38 -53.25 -61.54 62.45
CA ARG A 38 -51.91 -61.12 62.00
C ARG A 38 -51.19 -60.26 63.05
N TYR A 39 -49.92 -60.58 63.33
CA TYR A 39 -49.06 -59.94 64.32
C TYR A 39 -47.72 -59.55 63.73
N LEU A 40 -47.01 -58.61 64.35
CA LEU A 40 -45.59 -58.35 64.07
C LEU A 40 -44.68 -59.26 64.91
N PRO A 41 -43.43 -59.52 64.48
CA PRO A 41 -42.44 -60.20 65.31
C PRO A 41 -42.31 -59.54 66.70
N GLY A 42 -42.35 -60.35 67.75
CA GLY A 42 -42.30 -59.89 69.14
C GLY A 42 -43.60 -59.32 69.70
N GLU A 43 -44.61 -59.06 68.86
CA GLU A 43 -45.92 -58.59 69.30
C GLU A 43 -46.65 -59.68 70.12
N PRO A 44 -47.20 -59.36 71.32
CA PRO A 44 -47.92 -60.34 72.12
C PRO A 44 -49.23 -60.79 71.47
N VAL A 45 -49.35 -62.08 71.19
CA VAL A 45 -50.59 -62.71 70.73
C VAL A 45 -51.47 -63.03 71.93
N LYS A 46 -52.71 -62.53 71.95
CA LYS A 46 -53.65 -62.80 73.03
C LYS A 46 -54.57 -63.97 72.67
N PHE A 47 -54.39 -65.08 73.36
CA PHE A 47 -55.24 -66.26 73.26
C PHE A 47 -56.39 -66.17 74.28
N THR A 48 -57.59 -66.52 73.83
CA THR A 48 -58.79 -66.53 74.66
C THR A 48 -59.56 -67.84 74.50
N ILE A 49 -59.92 -68.45 75.62
CA ILE A 49 -60.76 -69.64 75.70
C ILE A 49 -62.03 -69.27 76.48
N VAL A 50 -63.19 -69.56 75.93
CA VAL A 50 -64.50 -69.35 76.57
C VAL A 50 -65.17 -70.71 76.74
N LEU A 51 -65.50 -71.06 77.98
CA LEU A 51 -66.18 -72.29 78.36
C LEU A 51 -67.59 -71.94 78.85
N LYS A 52 -68.60 -72.18 78.00
CA LYS A 52 -69.99 -71.86 78.26
C LYS A 52 -70.62 -72.78 79.32
N ASP A 53 -71.39 -72.21 80.24
CA ASP A 53 -72.08 -72.94 81.31
C ASP A 53 -71.17 -73.85 82.16
N LYS A 54 -69.93 -73.38 82.41
CA LYS A 54 -68.91 -74.05 83.24
C LYS A 54 -68.26 -73.07 84.24
N PRO A 55 -68.96 -72.57 85.27
CA PRO A 55 -68.48 -71.45 86.10
C PRO A 55 -67.29 -71.76 87.02
N ASN A 56 -66.94 -73.04 87.21
CA ASN A 56 -65.86 -73.53 88.08
C ASN A 56 -64.98 -74.57 87.37
N PHE A 57 -64.66 -74.33 86.10
CA PHE A 57 -63.84 -75.28 85.34
C PHE A 57 -62.41 -75.34 85.87
N ASN A 58 -62.02 -76.50 86.41
CA ASN A 58 -60.69 -76.74 86.96
C ASN A 58 -60.00 -77.97 86.34
N SER A 59 -60.49 -78.43 85.19
CA SER A 59 -59.86 -79.55 84.47
C SER A 59 -58.63 -79.07 83.70
N GLN A 60 -57.74 -80.00 83.39
CA GLN A 60 -56.53 -79.66 82.64
C GLN A 60 -56.86 -79.22 81.21
N ILE A 61 -56.27 -78.11 80.79
CA ILE A 61 -56.32 -77.60 79.42
C ILE A 61 -54.94 -77.73 78.81
N TYR A 62 -54.88 -78.28 77.60
CA TYR A 62 -53.65 -78.45 76.84
C TYR A 62 -53.69 -77.57 75.60
N ILE A 63 -52.63 -76.79 75.39
CA ILE A 63 -52.49 -75.91 74.23
C ILE A 63 -51.17 -76.18 73.54
N TRP A 64 -51.23 -76.60 72.28
CA TRP A 64 -50.06 -76.75 71.43
C TRP A 64 -50.03 -75.61 70.42
N VAL A 65 -48.90 -74.92 70.31
CA VAL A 65 -48.65 -73.99 69.20
C VAL A 65 -47.55 -74.55 68.33
N ASP A 66 -47.92 -74.82 67.09
CA ASP A 66 -47.01 -75.27 66.05
C ASP A 66 -46.65 -74.09 65.14
N TYR A 67 -45.40 -74.10 64.67
CA TYR A 67 -44.93 -73.21 63.62
C TYR A 67 -44.80 -73.98 62.31
N TYR A 68 -45.26 -73.40 61.21
CA TYR A 68 -45.11 -74.01 59.89
C TYR A 68 -43.69 -73.80 59.37
N ASN A 69 -42.90 -74.88 59.30
CA ASN A 69 -41.58 -74.83 58.69
C ASN A 69 -41.71 -74.97 57.17
N ALA A 70 -41.51 -73.86 56.46
CA ALA A 70 -41.61 -73.82 55.00
C ALA A 70 -40.54 -74.65 54.28
N SER A 71 -39.39 -74.91 54.91
CA SER A 71 -38.30 -75.71 54.33
C SER A 71 -38.59 -77.22 54.37
N THR A 72 -39.32 -77.70 55.39
CA THR A 72 -39.69 -79.12 55.54
C THR A 72 -41.12 -79.41 55.11
N GLY A 73 -41.95 -78.38 54.92
CA GLY A 73 -43.38 -78.51 54.60
C GLY A 73 -44.21 -79.08 55.76
N GLN A 74 -43.66 -79.09 56.98
CA GLN A 74 -44.28 -79.71 58.15
C GLN A 74 -44.51 -78.70 59.27
N TRP A 75 -45.52 -78.99 60.09
CA TRP A 75 -45.78 -78.25 61.32
C TRP A 75 -44.90 -78.78 62.44
N GLU A 76 -44.09 -77.90 63.01
CA GLU A 76 -43.22 -78.23 64.13
C GLU A 76 -43.84 -77.71 65.42
N ASN A 77 -44.03 -78.59 66.40
CA ASN A 77 -44.48 -78.16 67.71
C ASN A 77 -43.41 -77.26 68.36
N LYS A 78 -43.73 -76.00 68.62
CA LYS A 78 -42.79 -75.04 69.24
C LYS A 78 -43.10 -74.80 70.71
N TYR A 79 -44.38 -74.78 71.06
CA TYR A 79 -44.82 -74.46 72.41
C TYR A 79 -45.95 -75.37 72.86
N PHE A 80 -45.97 -75.63 74.17
CA PHE A 80 -46.95 -76.45 74.84
C PHE A 80 -47.24 -75.89 76.23
N TRP A 81 -48.51 -75.65 76.54
CA TRP A 81 -48.93 -75.11 77.83
C TRP A 81 -50.07 -75.92 78.44
N ILE A 82 -50.05 -76.01 79.78
CA ILE A 82 -51.06 -76.71 80.58
C ILE A 82 -51.63 -75.77 81.67
N TYR A 83 -52.94 -75.74 81.82
CA TYR A 83 -53.64 -75.09 82.95
C TYR A 83 -54.18 -76.17 83.92
N PRO A 84 -54.13 -76.03 85.27
CA PRO A 84 -53.61 -74.90 86.05
C PRO A 84 -52.13 -75.01 86.48
N LEU A 85 -51.39 -76.07 86.13
CA LEU A 85 -49.96 -76.19 86.49
C LEU A 85 -49.07 -76.18 85.24
N ASP A 86 -48.28 -75.11 85.16
CA ASP A 86 -47.32 -74.81 84.10
C ASP A 86 -45.94 -75.44 84.39
N ASN A 87 -45.26 -75.87 83.33
CA ASN A 87 -43.96 -76.56 83.36
C ASN A 87 -42.77 -75.57 83.35
N GLY A 88 -42.90 -74.39 83.99
CA GLY A 88 -41.83 -73.40 84.07
C GLY A 88 -41.72 -72.46 82.87
N THR A 89 -42.79 -72.26 82.11
CA THR A 89 -42.87 -71.24 81.05
C THR A 89 -43.72 -70.08 81.52
N ALA A 90 -43.15 -68.88 81.67
CA ALA A 90 -43.74 -67.61 82.16
C ALA A 90 -45.06 -67.12 81.49
N VAL A 91 -46.08 -67.98 81.38
CA VAL A 91 -47.38 -67.73 80.77
C VAL A 91 -48.40 -67.71 81.90
N ILE A 92 -48.89 -66.52 82.21
CA ILE A 92 -49.90 -66.32 83.24
C ILE A 92 -51.28 -66.44 82.60
N PHE A 93 -52.01 -67.48 82.99
CA PHE A 93 -53.42 -67.65 82.64
C PHE A 93 -54.28 -66.79 83.55
N ASN A 94 -55.00 -65.85 82.95
CA ASN A 94 -55.99 -65.02 83.62
C ASN A 94 -57.37 -65.64 83.44
N VAL A 95 -57.98 -66.06 84.54
CA VAL A 95 -59.29 -66.71 84.55
C VAL A 95 -60.34 -65.78 85.14
N LYS A 96 -61.47 -65.65 84.46
CA LYS A 96 -62.62 -64.87 84.92
C LYS A 96 -63.90 -65.66 84.68
N THR A 97 -64.74 -65.74 85.71
CA THR A 97 -66.10 -66.26 85.57
C THR A 97 -67.03 -65.08 85.27
N VAL A 98 -67.78 -65.15 84.17
CA VAL A 98 -68.74 -64.13 83.74
C VAL A 98 -70.10 -64.81 83.56
N GLY A 99 -71.04 -64.54 84.47
CA GLY A 99 -72.28 -65.32 84.55
C GLY A 99 -71.98 -66.80 84.86
N ASN A 100 -72.44 -67.71 84.01
CA ASN A 100 -72.12 -69.14 84.10
C ASN A 100 -70.91 -69.57 83.24
N ASP A 101 -70.25 -68.64 82.54
CA ASP A 101 -69.16 -68.96 81.63
C ASP A 101 -67.80 -68.75 82.30
N THR A 102 -66.82 -69.59 81.98
CA THR A 102 -65.42 -69.39 82.35
C THR A 102 -64.61 -68.89 81.16
N ILE A 103 -63.94 -67.76 81.31
CA ILE A 103 -63.07 -67.15 80.30
C ILE A 103 -61.63 -67.24 80.79
N ILE A 104 -60.76 -67.85 79.99
CA ILE A 104 -59.33 -68.01 80.26
C ILE A 104 -58.56 -67.25 79.18
N THR A 105 -57.63 -66.39 79.59
CA THR A 105 -56.82 -65.58 78.67
C THR A 105 -55.35 -65.64 79.02
N PHE A 106 -54.49 -65.68 78.01
CA PHE A 106 -53.03 -65.59 78.18
C PHE A 106 -52.40 -64.96 76.94
N THR A 107 -51.18 -64.45 77.08
CA THR A 107 -50.44 -63.82 75.98
C THR A 107 -49.09 -64.50 75.76
N LYS A 108 -48.66 -64.54 74.49
CA LYS A 108 -47.31 -65.01 74.12
C LYS A 108 -46.80 -64.24 72.90
N SER A 109 -45.56 -63.78 72.95
CA SER A 109 -44.87 -63.18 71.80
C SER A 109 -44.14 -64.23 70.97
N PHE A 110 -44.05 -63.99 69.67
CA PHE A 110 -43.40 -64.86 68.70
C PHE A 110 -42.49 -64.03 67.79
N ASP A 111 -41.19 -64.38 67.73
CA ASP A 111 -40.21 -63.59 66.99
C ASP A 111 -39.99 -64.06 65.55
N ALA A 112 -40.27 -65.33 65.25
CA ALA A 112 -40.12 -65.85 63.89
C ALA A 112 -41.35 -65.51 63.04
N SER A 113 -41.14 -64.81 61.92
CA SER A 113 -42.19 -64.56 60.94
C SER A 113 -42.64 -65.88 60.29
N GLY A 114 -43.94 -66.03 60.05
CA GLY A 114 -44.52 -67.20 59.39
C GLY A 114 -45.91 -67.55 59.92
N GLN A 115 -46.42 -68.71 59.50
CA GLN A 115 -47.73 -69.21 59.91
C GLN A 115 -47.62 -70.03 61.19
N TYR A 116 -48.56 -69.80 62.10
CA TYR A 116 -48.69 -70.49 63.37
C TYR A 116 -50.08 -71.10 63.50
N ARG A 117 -50.14 -72.23 64.19
CA ARG A 117 -51.38 -72.94 64.46
C ARG A 117 -51.44 -73.32 65.93
N ALA A 118 -52.51 -72.90 66.60
CA ALA A 118 -52.77 -73.24 67.99
C ALA A 118 -53.90 -74.27 68.08
N ARG A 119 -53.69 -75.31 68.89
CA ARG A 119 -54.63 -76.42 69.09
C ARG A 119 -54.96 -76.54 70.56
N LEU A 120 -56.25 -76.61 70.87
CA LEU A 120 -56.77 -76.70 72.23
C LEU A 120 -57.37 -78.10 72.50
N ALA A 121 -57.01 -78.72 73.63
CA ALA A 121 -57.67 -79.91 74.15
C ALA A 121 -58.01 -79.77 75.64
N LEU A 122 -59.07 -80.45 76.07
CA LEU A 122 -59.57 -80.43 77.44
C LEU A 122 -59.58 -81.84 78.01
N SER A 123 -58.96 -82.03 79.17
CA SER A 123 -58.96 -83.33 79.85
C SER A 123 -60.37 -83.73 80.28
N GLY A 124 -60.73 -85.01 80.07
CA GLY A 124 -62.05 -85.55 80.43
C GLY A 124 -63.18 -85.26 79.44
N TYR A 125 -62.91 -84.56 78.32
CA TYR A 125 -63.91 -84.27 77.28
C TYR A 125 -63.53 -84.91 75.95
N ASN A 126 -64.48 -85.60 75.32
CA ASN A 126 -64.29 -86.20 74.00
C ASN A 126 -64.48 -85.15 72.90
N ILE A 127 -63.46 -84.32 72.70
CA ILE A 127 -63.42 -83.31 71.64
C ILE A 127 -62.68 -83.92 70.44
N PRO A 128 -63.28 -83.94 69.24
CA PRO A 128 -62.63 -84.47 68.05
C PRO A 128 -61.30 -83.77 67.78
N ALA A 129 -60.34 -84.54 67.25
CA ALA A 129 -59.07 -83.98 66.83
C ALA A 129 -59.29 -82.80 65.87
N ASN A 130 -58.61 -81.69 66.16
CA ASN A 130 -58.65 -80.43 65.40
C ASN A 130 -59.94 -79.61 65.47
N ALA A 131 -60.95 -80.00 66.27
CA ALA A 131 -62.20 -79.22 66.39
C ALA A 131 -62.00 -77.83 67.04
N LEU A 132 -60.92 -77.65 67.80
CA LEU A 132 -60.53 -76.39 68.44
C LEU A 132 -59.12 -75.98 67.98
N THR A 133 -58.94 -75.89 66.67
CA THR A 133 -57.71 -75.43 66.02
C THR A 133 -57.91 -74.05 65.42
N ILE A 134 -57.00 -73.12 65.71
CA ILE A 134 -56.96 -71.78 65.12
C ILE A 134 -55.61 -71.52 64.46
N GLU A 135 -55.57 -70.61 63.49
CA GLU A 135 -54.32 -70.18 62.85
C GLU A 135 -54.15 -68.65 62.93
N PHE A 136 -52.89 -68.21 62.99
CA PHE A 136 -52.50 -66.81 62.93
C PHE A 136 -51.14 -66.67 62.24
N THR A 137 -50.81 -65.47 61.78
CA THR A 137 -49.54 -65.20 61.08
C THR A 137 -48.72 -64.14 61.81
N VAL A 138 -47.42 -64.34 61.90
CA VAL A 138 -46.46 -63.29 62.26
C VAL A 138 -45.85 -62.75 60.95
N ALA A 139 -46.12 -61.50 60.61
CA ALA A 139 -45.73 -60.90 59.35
C ALA A 139 -44.20 -60.69 59.24
N PRO A 140 -43.61 -60.77 58.04
CA PRO A 140 -42.22 -60.41 57.85
C PRO A 140 -42.00 -58.89 57.96
N GLN A 141 -40.83 -58.48 58.44
CA GLN A 141 -40.47 -57.07 58.60
C GLN A 141 -39.49 -56.64 57.50
N TYR A 142 -39.79 -55.53 56.83
CA TYR A 142 -38.88 -54.88 55.89
C TYR A 142 -38.44 -53.55 56.50
N GLN A 143 -37.15 -53.30 56.57
CA GLN A 143 -36.58 -52.08 57.11
C GLN A 143 -35.58 -51.48 56.14
N ILE A 144 -35.51 -50.16 56.11
CA ILE A 144 -34.43 -49.42 55.49
C ILE A 144 -33.59 -48.83 56.62
N SER A 145 -32.29 -49.02 56.55
CA SER A 145 -31.33 -48.33 57.42
C SER A 145 -30.39 -47.48 56.59
N GLY A 146 -29.72 -46.52 57.21
CA GLY A 146 -28.65 -45.79 56.56
C GLY A 146 -28.09 -44.73 57.50
N GLN A 147 -27.21 -43.88 56.97
CA GLN A 147 -26.61 -42.80 57.74
C GLN A 147 -26.81 -41.46 57.04
N VAL A 148 -27.18 -40.42 57.78
CA VAL A 148 -27.23 -39.04 57.28
C VAL A 148 -26.02 -38.29 57.80
N VAL A 149 -25.24 -37.72 56.90
CA VAL A 149 -24.03 -36.96 57.21
C VAL A 149 -24.03 -35.60 56.50
N SER A 150 -23.22 -34.66 56.98
CA SER A 150 -23.00 -33.36 56.36
C SER A 150 -22.07 -33.45 55.15
N GLU A 151 -21.89 -32.35 54.42
CA GLU A 151 -20.93 -32.23 53.32
C GLU A 151 -19.47 -32.52 53.73
N LYS A 152 -19.17 -32.47 55.04
CA LYS A 152 -17.86 -32.79 55.62
C LYS A 152 -17.77 -34.22 56.14
N GLY A 153 -18.82 -35.02 55.96
CA GLY A 153 -18.91 -36.39 56.48
C GLY A 153 -19.25 -36.48 57.97
N SER A 154 -19.55 -35.36 58.64
CA SER A 154 -19.96 -35.39 60.06
C SER A 154 -21.39 -35.90 60.19
N PRO A 155 -21.71 -36.80 61.15
CA PRO A 155 -23.09 -37.22 61.41
C PRO A 155 -24.03 -36.03 61.62
N VAL A 156 -25.29 -36.16 61.17
CA VAL A 156 -26.35 -35.18 61.44
C VAL A 156 -27.41 -35.80 62.35
N PRO A 157 -27.31 -35.58 63.67
CA PRO A 157 -28.32 -36.04 64.64
C PRO A 157 -29.66 -35.33 64.46
N GLY A 158 -30.75 -36.05 64.74
CA GLY A 158 -32.09 -35.47 64.71
C GLY A 158 -32.61 -35.12 63.31
N ALA A 159 -31.95 -35.58 62.24
CA ALA A 159 -32.41 -35.41 60.87
C ALA A 159 -33.67 -36.24 60.64
N THR A 160 -34.68 -35.62 60.03
CA THR A 160 -35.91 -36.31 59.64
C THR A 160 -35.68 -37.06 58.34
N VAL A 161 -35.90 -38.37 58.37
CA VAL A 161 -35.87 -39.25 57.21
C VAL A 161 -37.29 -39.62 56.84
N VAL A 162 -37.71 -39.23 55.64
CA VAL A 162 -39.03 -39.52 55.09
C VAL A 162 -38.87 -40.51 53.95
N VAL A 163 -39.53 -41.66 54.07
CA VAL A 163 -39.55 -42.70 53.05
C VAL A 163 -40.84 -42.61 52.25
N LYS A 164 -40.72 -42.57 50.93
CA LYS A 164 -41.83 -42.50 50.00
C LYS A 164 -41.87 -43.70 49.06
N ASP A 165 -43.08 -44.15 48.73
CA ASP A 165 -43.30 -45.18 47.70
C ASP A 165 -43.11 -44.60 46.28
N ALA A 166 -43.32 -45.45 45.26
CA ALA A 166 -43.18 -45.09 43.86
C ALA A 166 -44.19 -44.01 43.42
N GLU A 167 -45.36 -43.97 44.06
CA GLU A 167 -46.43 -42.99 43.86
C GLU A 167 -46.14 -41.65 44.56
N GLY A 168 -45.09 -41.58 45.40
CA GLY A 168 -44.66 -40.39 46.11
C GLY A 168 -45.36 -40.16 47.45
N ASN A 169 -46.17 -41.11 47.91
CA ASN A 169 -46.82 -41.07 49.22
C ASN A 169 -45.80 -41.36 50.31
N VAL A 170 -45.95 -40.69 51.46
CA VAL A 170 -45.13 -40.99 52.64
C VAL A 170 -45.62 -42.29 53.26
N VAL A 171 -44.76 -43.31 53.26
CA VAL A 171 -45.08 -44.63 53.82
C VAL A 171 -44.46 -44.85 55.18
N ALA A 172 -43.37 -44.13 55.49
CA ALA A 172 -42.74 -44.18 56.80
C ALA A 172 -41.87 -42.95 57.06
N THR A 173 -41.61 -42.68 58.34
CA THR A 173 -40.72 -41.61 58.81
C THR A 173 -39.86 -42.13 59.95
N ALA A 174 -38.61 -41.71 60.00
CA ALA A 174 -37.69 -41.93 61.11
C ALA A 174 -36.87 -40.67 61.41
N THR A 175 -36.17 -40.69 62.53
CA THR A 175 -35.23 -39.65 62.94
C THR A 175 -33.86 -40.30 63.15
N THR A 176 -32.78 -39.61 62.76
CA THR A 176 -31.42 -40.10 62.98
C THR A 176 -30.99 -40.00 64.44
N ASP A 177 -30.17 -40.95 64.88
CA ASP A 177 -29.53 -40.95 66.20
C ASP A 177 -28.31 -40.00 66.27
N ASP A 178 -27.62 -39.98 67.41
CA ASP A 178 -26.42 -39.14 67.64
C ASP A 178 -25.25 -39.45 66.68
N ASN A 179 -25.26 -40.63 66.07
CA ASN A 179 -24.28 -41.06 65.08
C ASN A 179 -24.82 -40.91 63.64
N GLY A 180 -25.98 -40.26 63.47
CA GLY A 180 -26.61 -40.01 62.17
C GLY A 180 -27.29 -41.23 61.57
N TYR A 181 -27.35 -42.38 62.26
CA TYR A 181 -27.99 -43.58 61.75
C TYR A 181 -29.50 -43.53 61.93
N TYR A 182 -30.23 -44.09 60.98
CA TYR A 182 -31.67 -44.30 61.08
C TYR A 182 -32.03 -45.74 60.70
N VAL A 183 -33.15 -46.22 61.22
CA VAL A 183 -33.80 -47.45 60.80
C VAL A 183 -35.30 -47.17 60.72
N VAL A 184 -35.94 -47.57 59.62
CA VAL A 184 -37.36 -47.29 59.36
C VAL A 184 -38.03 -48.49 58.71
N SER A 185 -39.18 -48.92 59.26
CA SER A 185 -39.93 -50.06 58.72
C SER A 185 -40.78 -49.63 57.53
N VAL A 186 -40.78 -50.40 56.45
CA VAL A 186 -41.56 -50.16 55.22
C VAL A 186 -42.58 -51.30 54.98
N PRO A 187 -43.67 -51.05 54.23
CA PRO A 187 -44.78 -52.01 54.12
C PRO A 187 -44.46 -53.33 53.39
N GLY A 188 -43.41 -53.38 52.57
CA GLY A 188 -43.09 -54.54 51.74
C GLY A 188 -41.82 -54.34 50.90
N PRO A 189 -41.52 -55.27 49.98
CA PRO A 189 -40.49 -55.07 48.98
C PRO A 189 -40.94 -54.03 47.95
N GLY A 190 -40.00 -53.23 47.45
CA GLY A 190 -40.24 -52.17 46.47
C GLY A 190 -39.11 -51.15 46.43
N THR A 191 -39.21 -50.22 45.48
CA THR A 191 -38.29 -49.08 45.38
C THR A 191 -38.85 -47.91 46.18
N TYR A 192 -38.05 -47.39 47.09
CA TYR A 192 -38.41 -46.30 47.97
C TYR A 192 -37.51 -45.09 47.76
N LYS A 193 -38.09 -43.89 47.75
CA LYS A 193 -37.34 -42.65 47.80
C LYS A 193 -37.14 -42.25 49.26
N VAL A 194 -35.88 -42.21 49.69
CA VAL A 194 -35.49 -41.82 51.03
C VAL A 194 -35.00 -40.38 51.02
N CYS A 195 -35.78 -39.47 51.60
CA CYS A 195 -35.46 -38.05 51.70
C CYS A 195 -35.00 -37.73 53.12
N ALA A 196 -33.85 -37.08 53.29
CA ALA A 196 -33.42 -36.53 54.58
C ALA A 196 -33.41 -35.00 54.55
N TYR A 197 -33.82 -34.41 55.66
CA TYR A 197 -33.64 -32.99 55.92
C TYR A 197 -33.51 -32.72 57.41
N ALA A 198 -32.78 -31.66 57.75
CA ALA A 198 -32.57 -31.20 59.12
C ALA A 198 -32.63 -29.68 59.15
N ALA A 199 -32.84 -29.09 60.33
CA ALA A 199 -32.80 -27.64 60.48
C ALA A 199 -31.42 -27.10 60.09
N ARG A 200 -31.39 -26.06 59.25
CA ARG A 200 -30.16 -25.48 58.66
C ARG A 200 -29.41 -26.41 57.69
N TYR A 201 -30.06 -27.43 57.14
CA TYR A 201 -29.53 -28.24 56.05
C TYR A 201 -30.46 -28.21 54.85
N LEU A 202 -29.87 -28.30 53.65
CA LEU A 202 -30.59 -28.51 52.41
C LEU A 202 -31.04 -29.97 52.34
N LYS A 203 -32.27 -30.19 51.90
CA LYS A 203 -32.82 -31.54 51.73
C LYS A 203 -32.09 -32.28 50.62
N ASN A 204 -31.82 -33.56 50.83
CA ASN A 204 -31.32 -34.46 49.80
C ASN A 204 -32.12 -35.77 49.82
N ALA A 205 -32.06 -36.53 48.73
CA ALA A 205 -32.75 -37.81 48.63
C ALA A 205 -31.95 -38.83 47.83
N THR A 206 -32.14 -40.10 48.18
CA THR A 206 -31.62 -41.24 47.44
C THR A 206 -32.73 -42.26 47.15
N MET A 207 -32.52 -43.13 46.18
CA MET A 207 -33.43 -44.23 45.85
C MET A 207 -32.87 -45.53 46.43
N VAL A 208 -33.72 -46.32 47.08
CA VAL A 208 -33.35 -47.56 47.76
C VAL A 208 -34.27 -48.68 47.31
N GLU A 209 -33.71 -49.80 46.88
CA GLU A 209 -34.48 -50.98 46.46
C GLU A 209 -34.51 -52.02 47.59
N VAL A 210 -35.71 -52.33 48.08
CA VAL A 210 -35.92 -53.33 49.14
C VAL A 210 -36.46 -54.60 48.51
N THR A 211 -35.66 -55.68 48.52
CA THR A 211 -35.99 -56.93 47.81
C THR A 211 -36.20 -58.13 48.73
N SER A 212 -35.75 -58.05 49.99
CA SER A 212 -35.81 -59.16 50.94
C SER A 212 -36.19 -58.70 52.34
N ILE A 213 -36.68 -59.64 53.14
CA ILE A 213 -37.07 -59.44 54.54
C ILE A 213 -35.81 -59.11 55.35
N GLY A 214 -35.91 -58.17 56.29
CA GLY A 214 -34.81 -57.70 57.12
C GLY A 214 -34.46 -56.25 56.86
N VAL A 215 -33.19 -55.91 57.06
CA VAL A 215 -32.69 -54.53 56.96
C VAL A 215 -31.95 -54.35 55.63
N THR A 216 -32.44 -53.44 54.80
CA THR A 216 -31.75 -52.95 53.60
C THR A 216 -30.96 -51.69 53.95
N ASP A 217 -29.67 -51.67 53.66
CA ASP A 217 -28.84 -50.48 53.81
C ASP A 217 -29.00 -49.54 52.61
N ALA A 218 -29.41 -48.31 52.88
CA ALA A 218 -29.51 -47.18 51.96
C ALA A 218 -28.17 -46.46 51.75
N GLY A 219 -27.15 -46.81 52.54
CA GLY A 219 -25.85 -46.17 52.55
C GLY A 219 -25.88 -44.78 53.19
N THR A 220 -24.91 -43.96 52.80
CA THR A 220 -24.72 -42.61 53.32
C THR A 220 -25.46 -41.58 52.48
N LEU A 221 -26.39 -40.87 53.09
CA LEU A 221 -27.09 -39.73 52.50
C LEU A 221 -26.46 -38.42 53.01
N VAL A 222 -25.76 -37.74 52.10
CA VAL A 222 -25.13 -36.45 52.41
C VAL A 222 -26.14 -35.32 52.27
N ILE A 223 -26.32 -34.51 53.31
CA ILE A 223 -27.10 -33.26 53.27
C ILE A 223 -26.16 -32.07 53.51
N GLU A 224 -26.32 -31.01 52.73
CA GLU A 224 -25.43 -29.84 52.80
C GLU A 224 -25.92 -28.84 53.84
N SER A 225 -25.03 -28.36 54.71
CA SER A 225 -25.38 -27.28 55.63
C SER A 225 -25.58 -25.95 54.90
N ILE A 226 -26.58 -25.17 55.32
CA ILE A 226 -26.85 -23.84 54.75
C ILE A 226 -25.64 -22.92 54.93
N ASP A 227 -24.90 -23.05 56.04
CA ASP A 227 -23.71 -22.24 56.29
C ASP A 227 -22.56 -22.57 55.31
N HIS A 228 -22.39 -23.84 54.94
CA HIS A 228 -21.45 -24.22 53.89
C HIS A 228 -21.87 -23.66 52.53
N ALA A 229 -23.14 -23.82 52.15
CA ALA A 229 -23.66 -23.29 50.89
C ALA A 229 -23.46 -21.76 50.80
N ILE A 230 -23.71 -21.02 51.89
CA ILE A 230 -23.47 -19.58 51.97
C ILE A 230 -21.97 -19.25 51.84
N ALA A 231 -21.10 -20.01 52.50
CA ALA A 231 -19.65 -19.80 52.40
C ALA A 231 -19.15 -20.02 50.96
N THR A 232 -19.61 -21.08 50.30
CA THR A 232 -19.31 -21.38 48.90
C THR A 232 -19.79 -20.25 47.98
N LEU A 233 -21.04 -19.81 48.13
CA LEU A 233 -21.59 -18.68 47.36
C LEU A 233 -20.80 -17.39 47.59
N ARG A 234 -20.39 -17.09 48.84
CA ARG A 234 -19.55 -15.92 49.13
C ARG A 234 -18.18 -16.00 48.44
N SER A 235 -17.58 -17.18 48.41
CA SER A 235 -16.31 -17.41 47.70
C SER A 235 -16.47 -17.18 46.19
N GLN A 236 -17.54 -17.71 45.59
CA GLN A 236 -17.84 -17.51 44.18
C GLN A 236 -18.10 -16.02 43.85
N VAL A 237 -18.82 -15.31 44.72
CA VAL A 237 -19.06 -13.87 44.57
C VAL A 237 -17.74 -13.09 44.63
N ALA A 238 -16.84 -13.43 45.57
CA ALA A 238 -15.54 -12.79 45.66
C ALA A 238 -14.67 -13.04 44.41
N GLU A 239 -14.71 -14.26 43.86
CA GLU A 239 -14.01 -14.60 42.61
C GLU A 239 -14.55 -13.78 41.43
N ILE A 240 -15.87 -13.69 41.28
CA ILE A 240 -16.52 -12.87 40.26
C ILE A 240 -16.14 -11.39 40.41
N GLN A 241 -16.07 -10.87 41.63
CA GLN A 241 -15.63 -9.50 41.89
C GLN A 241 -14.19 -9.26 41.41
N GLY A 242 -13.27 -10.19 41.68
CA GLY A 242 -11.89 -10.09 41.18
C GLY A 242 -11.81 -10.17 39.65
N MET A 243 -12.63 -11.01 39.02
CA MET A 243 -12.75 -11.05 37.55
C MET A 243 -13.26 -9.72 36.99
N LEU A 244 -14.24 -9.08 37.65
CA LEU A 244 -14.80 -7.81 37.23
C LEU A 244 -13.78 -6.66 37.34
N GLU A 245 -12.99 -6.63 38.42
CA GLU A 245 -11.90 -5.66 38.59
C GLU A 245 -10.84 -5.81 37.50
N SER A 246 -10.46 -7.06 37.19
CA SER A 246 -9.51 -7.35 36.11
C SER A 246 -10.05 -6.93 34.75
N LEU A 247 -11.34 -7.17 34.49
CA LEU A 247 -12.00 -6.73 33.26
C LEU A 247 -12.05 -5.20 33.17
N ALA A 248 -12.36 -4.51 34.26
CA ALA A 248 -12.37 -3.05 34.31
C ALA A 248 -10.98 -2.46 34.02
N ALA A 249 -9.92 -3.06 34.57
CA ALA A 249 -8.54 -2.67 34.27
C ALA A 249 -8.21 -2.85 32.78
N ASN A 250 -8.56 -4.01 32.20
CA ASN A 250 -8.35 -4.28 30.77
C ASN A 250 -9.10 -3.30 29.87
N VAL A 251 -10.34 -2.94 30.21
CA VAL A 251 -11.12 -1.94 29.47
C VAL A 251 -10.46 -0.56 29.55
N SER A 252 -9.96 -0.17 30.72
CA SER A 252 -9.25 1.10 30.89
C SER A 252 -7.94 1.14 30.07
N GLU A 253 -7.19 0.05 30.03
CA GLU A 253 -5.97 -0.04 29.23
C GLU A 253 -6.29 0.01 27.73
N PHE A 254 -7.32 -0.72 27.30
CA PHE A 254 -7.78 -0.69 25.91
C PHE A 254 -8.21 0.73 25.51
N GLN A 255 -8.95 1.43 26.36
CA GLN A 255 -9.34 2.82 26.13
C GLN A 255 -8.11 3.73 25.96
N ALA A 256 -7.12 3.62 26.84
CA ALA A 256 -5.88 4.39 26.72
C ALA A 256 -5.12 4.10 25.41
N ARG A 257 -5.11 2.84 24.96
CA ARG A 257 -4.52 2.45 23.67
C ARG A 257 -5.29 3.05 22.49
N VAL A 258 -6.61 3.09 22.56
CA VAL A 258 -7.46 3.72 21.53
C VAL A 258 -7.20 5.23 21.48
N ASP A 259 -7.15 5.90 22.63
CA ASP A 259 -6.88 7.35 22.68
C ASP A 259 -5.50 7.69 22.11
N ALA A 260 -4.47 6.90 22.45
CA ALA A 260 -3.14 7.04 21.89
C ALA A 260 -3.11 6.83 20.36
N ALA A 261 -3.86 5.84 19.85
CA ALA A 261 -3.96 5.59 18.41
C ALA A 261 -4.64 6.75 17.67
N ILE A 262 -5.69 7.33 18.26
CA ILE A 262 -6.37 8.52 17.70
C ILE A 262 -5.40 9.70 17.63
N MET A 263 -4.62 9.95 18.68
CA MET A 263 -3.62 11.02 18.68
C MET A 263 -2.56 10.83 17.58
N ALA A 264 -2.02 9.62 17.45
CA ALA A 264 -1.03 9.30 16.42
C ALA A 264 -1.60 9.44 14.99
N LEU A 265 -2.86 9.04 14.79
CA LEU A 265 -3.54 9.20 13.51
C LEU A 265 -3.72 10.68 13.16
N ASN A 266 -4.17 11.50 14.11
CA ASN A 266 -4.32 12.94 13.92
C ASN A 266 -2.98 13.62 13.56
N GLU A 267 -1.88 13.23 14.22
CA GLU A 267 -0.54 13.74 13.87
C GLU A 267 -0.14 13.35 12.44
N THR A 268 -0.42 12.11 12.04
CA THR A 268 -0.14 11.63 10.68
C THR A 268 -0.98 12.40 9.63
N THR A 269 -2.25 12.67 9.93
CA THR A 269 -3.13 13.46 9.06
C THR A 269 -2.58 14.87 8.87
N MET A 270 -2.19 15.56 9.94
CA MET A 270 -1.59 16.90 9.84
C MET A 270 -0.33 16.89 8.97
N ARG A 271 0.56 15.90 9.13
CA ARG A 271 1.75 15.78 8.28
C ARG A 271 1.40 15.56 6.81
N LEU A 272 0.35 14.80 6.52
CA LEU A 272 -0.11 14.58 5.14
C LEU A 272 -0.70 15.88 4.55
N GLU A 273 -1.47 16.63 5.32
CA GLU A 273 -2.00 17.94 4.91
C GLU A 273 -0.87 18.91 4.58
N ASP A 274 0.16 19.01 5.44
CA ASP A 274 1.36 19.82 5.18
C ASP A 274 2.10 19.38 3.92
N MET A 275 2.25 18.06 3.71
CA MET A 275 2.89 17.51 2.51
C MET A 275 2.10 17.83 1.23
N VAL A 276 0.77 17.75 1.29
CA VAL A 276 -0.10 18.11 0.16
C VAL A 276 0.03 19.59 -0.16
N ALA A 277 -0.04 20.47 0.84
CA ALA A 277 0.14 21.91 0.63
C ALA A 277 1.51 22.23 0.01
N ALA A 278 2.57 21.55 0.45
CA ALA A 278 3.91 21.71 -0.14
C ALA A 278 3.96 21.21 -1.59
N LEU A 279 3.27 20.12 -1.93
CA LEU A 279 3.17 19.62 -3.30
C LEU A 279 2.37 20.57 -4.20
N GLU A 280 1.26 21.12 -3.71
CA GLU A 280 0.47 22.12 -4.42
C GLU A 280 1.32 23.37 -4.72
N GLY A 281 2.12 23.83 -3.75
CA GLY A 281 3.08 24.92 -3.97
C GLY A 281 4.09 24.60 -5.07
N ARG A 282 4.70 23.41 -5.04
CA ARG A 282 5.65 22.96 -6.07
C ARG A 282 5.01 22.82 -7.45
N VAL A 283 3.76 22.38 -7.53
CA VAL A 283 3.01 22.33 -8.80
C VAL A 283 2.81 23.74 -9.33
N GLY A 284 2.41 24.70 -8.48
CA GLY A 284 2.31 26.10 -8.86
C GLY A 284 3.62 26.69 -9.38
N ASP A 285 4.74 26.40 -8.73
CA ASP A 285 6.08 26.83 -9.19
C ASP A 285 6.43 26.24 -10.57
N VAL A 286 6.10 24.96 -10.79
CA VAL A 286 6.33 24.29 -12.09
C VAL A 286 5.45 24.89 -13.18
N GLU A 287 4.18 25.18 -12.89
CA GLU A 287 3.26 25.83 -13.84
C GLU A 287 3.79 27.20 -14.27
N GLN A 288 4.28 28.01 -13.32
CA GLN A 288 4.90 29.30 -13.62
C GLN A 288 6.18 29.16 -14.46
N ALA A 289 7.05 28.20 -14.13
CA ALA A 289 8.25 27.93 -14.90
C ALA A 289 7.93 27.51 -16.34
N VAL A 290 6.90 26.68 -16.54
CA VAL A 290 6.44 26.29 -17.88
C VAL A 290 5.91 27.48 -18.67
N GLN A 291 5.12 28.37 -18.04
CA GLN A 291 4.63 29.59 -18.69
C GLN A 291 5.80 30.50 -19.12
N GLN A 292 6.78 30.72 -18.24
CA GLN A 292 7.98 31.51 -18.58
C GLN A 292 8.77 30.89 -19.74
N LEU A 293 8.95 29.57 -19.75
CA LEU A 293 9.62 28.88 -20.85
C LEU A 293 8.86 29.01 -22.17
N GLN A 294 7.52 28.97 -22.14
CA GLN A 294 6.70 29.18 -23.32
C GLN A 294 6.86 30.61 -23.88
N GLU A 295 6.89 31.62 -23.03
CA GLU A 295 7.14 33.01 -23.43
C GLU A 295 8.55 33.18 -24.02
N GLN A 296 9.57 32.62 -23.38
CA GLN A 296 10.94 32.63 -23.90
C GLN A 296 11.05 31.94 -25.26
N LEU A 297 10.35 30.82 -25.45
CA LEU A 297 10.34 30.10 -26.71
C LEU A 297 9.70 30.93 -27.83
N GLN A 298 8.58 31.59 -27.56
CA GLN A 298 7.91 32.48 -28.51
C GLN A 298 8.81 33.67 -28.89
N GLN A 299 9.49 34.28 -27.90
CA GLN A 299 10.44 35.36 -28.15
C GLN A 299 11.60 34.89 -29.02
N LEU A 300 12.16 33.71 -28.74
CA LEU A 300 13.25 33.14 -29.52
C LEU A 300 12.82 32.84 -30.95
N GLN A 301 11.64 32.27 -31.16
CA GLN A 301 11.08 32.04 -32.49
C GLN A 301 10.98 33.35 -33.28
N ALA A 302 10.45 34.42 -32.66
CA ALA A 302 10.37 35.73 -33.30
C ALA A 302 11.75 36.34 -33.59
N GLN A 303 12.74 36.14 -32.72
CA GLN A 303 14.12 36.58 -32.97
C GLN A 303 14.75 35.85 -34.17
N VAL A 304 14.56 34.53 -34.25
CA VAL A 304 15.06 33.72 -35.38
C VAL A 304 14.40 34.17 -36.69
N GLU A 305 13.09 34.38 -36.72
CA GLU A 305 12.38 34.86 -37.92
C GLU A 305 12.93 36.21 -38.40
N ARG A 306 13.13 37.17 -37.48
CA ARG A 306 13.72 38.48 -37.82
C ARG A 306 15.14 38.34 -38.34
N ALA A 307 15.97 37.52 -37.71
CA ALA A 307 17.35 37.29 -38.14
C ALA A 307 17.39 36.69 -39.56
N VAL A 308 16.52 35.72 -39.84
CA VAL A 308 16.40 35.13 -41.19
C VAL A 308 15.98 36.18 -42.21
N GLN A 309 14.96 37.01 -41.91
CA GLN A 309 14.52 38.08 -42.81
C GLN A 309 15.61 39.12 -43.07
N GLN A 310 16.36 39.51 -42.02
CA GLN A 310 17.46 40.44 -42.15
C GLN A 310 18.59 39.88 -43.03
N LEU A 311 18.98 38.62 -42.80
CA LEU A 311 20.01 37.95 -43.61
C LEU A 311 19.56 37.81 -45.07
N GLN A 312 18.30 37.44 -45.31
CA GLN A 312 17.73 37.38 -46.66
C GLN A 312 17.82 38.75 -47.36
N GLY A 313 17.48 39.84 -46.67
CA GLY A 313 17.60 41.20 -47.19
C GLY A 313 19.05 41.60 -47.49
N GLN A 314 19.98 41.29 -46.59
CA GLN A 314 21.41 41.56 -46.80
C GLN A 314 21.98 40.79 -47.99
N VAL A 315 21.60 39.53 -48.17
CA VAL A 315 22.01 38.71 -49.31
C VAL A 315 21.47 39.29 -50.63
N GLN A 316 20.20 39.70 -50.67
CA GLN A 316 19.60 40.33 -51.85
C GLN A 316 20.31 41.64 -52.23
N GLU A 317 20.56 42.51 -51.26
CA GLU A 317 21.28 43.77 -51.47
C GLU A 317 22.72 43.53 -51.96
N LEU A 318 23.43 42.57 -51.36
CA LEU A 318 24.79 42.24 -51.78
C LEU A 318 24.81 41.68 -53.20
N SER A 319 23.85 40.83 -53.56
CA SER A 319 23.70 40.32 -54.92
C SER A 319 23.49 41.46 -55.92
N ALA A 320 22.57 42.39 -55.62
CA ALA A 320 22.29 43.52 -56.49
C ALA A 320 23.52 44.42 -56.68
N ARG A 321 24.30 44.67 -55.62
CA ARG A 321 25.56 45.40 -55.71
C ARG A 321 26.60 44.68 -56.55
N LEU A 322 26.69 43.36 -56.42
CA LEU A 322 27.60 42.54 -57.23
C LEU A 322 27.22 42.62 -58.71
N ASP A 323 25.93 42.48 -59.03
CA ASP A 323 25.42 42.60 -60.40
C ASP A 323 25.73 43.98 -61.00
N GLN A 324 25.55 45.05 -60.22
CA GLN A 324 25.89 46.41 -60.64
C GLN A 324 27.40 46.59 -60.87
N ALA A 325 28.24 46.06 -59.98
CA ALA A 325 29.69 46.14 -60.10
C ALA A 325 30.19 45.38 -61.35
N LEU A 326 29.62 44.20 -61.62
CA LEU A 326 29.92 43.42 -62.82
C LEU A 326 29.53 44.20 -64.08
N ALA A 327 28.34 44.80 -64.13
CA ALA A 327 27.92 45.63 -65.26
C ALA A 327 28.87 46.84 -65.51
N GLN A 328 29.34 47.49 -64.45
CA GLN A 328 30.33 48.58 -64.56
C GLN A 328 31.69 48.09 -65.07
N ILE A 329 32.13 46.90 -64.64
CA ILE A 329 33.36 46.29 -65.13
C ILE A 329 33.23 45.98 -66.63
N ASP A 330 32.11 45.42 -67.07
CA ASP A 330 31.84 45.12 -68.48
C ASP A 330 31.86 46.39 -69.36
N GLU A 331 31.28 47.49 -68.87
CA GLU A 331 31.34 48.79 -69.57
C GLU A 331 32.78 49.32 -69.69
N ARG A 332 33.58 49.20 -68.61
CA ARG A 332 34.99 49.59 -68.63
C ARG A 332 35.82 48.72 -69.57
N ILE A 333 35.57 47.42 -69.61
CA ILE A 333 36.21 46.50 -70.56
C ILE A 333 35.90 46.95 -71.99
N THR A 334 34.62 47.18 -72.29
CA THR A 334 34.17 47.68 -73.61
C THR A 334 34.87 48.99 -73.99
N ASN A 335 35.00 49.94 -73.05
CA ASN A 335 35.72 51.19 -73.29
C ASN A 335 37.21 50.97 -73.56
N VAL A 336 37.87 50.09 -72.80
CA VAL A 336 39.28 49.73 -73.00
C VAL A 336 39.48 49.07 -74.36
N GLU A 337 38.60 48.16 -74.76
CA GLU A 337 38.63 47.51 -76.08
C GLU A 337 38.50 48.55 -77.20
N ASN A 338 37.55 49.48 -77.11
CA ASN A 338 37.39 50.56 -78.08
C ASN A 338 38.63 51.46 -78.17
N ARG A 339 39.21 51.84 -77.02
CA ARG A 339 40.45 52.62 -76.97
C ARG A 339 41.63 51.85 -77.54
N LEU A 340 41.73 50.55 -77.27
CA LEU A 340 42.77 49.70 -77.82
C LEU A 340 42.66 49.65 -79.35
N ALA A 341 41.45 49.44 -79.89
CA ALA A 341 41.21 49.48 -81.34
C ALA A 341 41.59 50.84 -81.95
N GLN A 342 41.29 51.95 -81.26
CA GLN A 342 41.72 53.29 -81.70
C GLN A 342 43.25 53.43 -81.69
N VAL A 343 43.92 52.99 -80.62
CA VAL A 343 45.39 53.02 -80.53
C VAL A 343 46.01 52.15 -81.64
N GLU A 344 45.46 50.96 -81.90
CA GLU A 344 45.89 50.11 -83.01
C GLU A 344 45.80 50.84 -84.35
N GLN A 345 44.68 51.53 -84.61
CA GLN A 345 44.50 52.33 -85.83
C GLN A 345 45.47 53.51 -85.90
N GLU A 346 45.69 54.24 -84.80
CA GLU A 346 46.66 55.32 -84.74
C GLU A 346 48.09 54.81 -85.01
N VAL A 347 48.47 53.66 -84.44
CA VAL A 347 49.75 53.00 -84.72
C VAL A 347 49.87 52.64 -86.21
N GLN A 348 48.80 52.14 -86.84
CA GLN A 348 48.81 51.88 -88.29
C GLN A 348 48.96 53.16 -89.11
N ASN A 349 48.25 54.23 -88.75
CA ASN A 349 48.37 55.53 -89.40
C ASN A 349 49.79 56.11 -89.25
N ILE A 350 50.37 56.02 -88.05
CA ILE A 350 51.77 56.42 -87.79
C ILE A 350 52.72 55.59 -88.66
N LYS A 351 52.53 54.26 -88.76
CA LYS A 351 53.34 53.39 -89.63
C LYS A 351 53.26 53.80 -91.11
N GLN A 352 52.12 54.30 -91.57
CA GLN A 352 51.94 54.79 -92.95
C GLN A 352 52.56 56.18 -93.17
N ASN A 353 52.46 57.08 -92.18
CA ASN A 353 52.90 58.49 -92.30
C ASN A 353 54.36 58.75 -91.91
N TYR A 354 55.03 57.82 -91.23
CA TYR A 354 56.47 57.98 -90.97
C TYR A 354 57.24 57.84 -92.28
N ALA A 355 58.14 58.79 -92.54
CA ALA A 355 59.02 58.78 -93.70
C ALA A 355 59.66 57.41 -93.85
N THR A 356 59.25 56.68 -94.88
CA THR A 356 59.84 55.38 -95.17
C THR A 356 61.32 55.59 -95.46
N LYS A 357 62.11 54.54 -95.30
CA LYS A 357 63.51 54.52 -95.73
C LYS A 357 63.69 55.16 -97.13
N GLN A 358 62.69 55.01 -97.99
CA GLN A 358 62.63 55.60 -99.32
C GLN A 358 62.58 57.15 -99.35
N GLU A 359 61.82 57.82 -98.48
CA GLU A 359 61.81 59.30 -98.41
C GLU A 359 63.10 59.85 -97.80
N VAL A 360 63.65 59.18 -96.78
CA VAL A 360 64.96 59.52 -96.21
C VAL A 360 66.07 59.31 -97.25
N ASP A 361 65.99 58.25 -98.06
CA ASP A 361 66.92 57.99 -99.15
C ASP A 361 66.79 59.03 -100.28
N GLN A 362 65.58 59.49 -100.60
CA GLN A 362 65.36 60.58 -101.56
C GLN A 362 65.92 61.92 -101.07
N LEU A 363 65.67 62.29 -99.81
CA LEU A 363 66.26 63.49 -99.21
C LEU A 363 67.78 63.40 -99.17
N ARG A 364 68.35 62.22 -98.85
CA ARG A 364 69.80 61.98 -98.96
C ARG A 364 70.32 62.24 -100.37
N GLN A 365 69.65 61.71 -101.40
CA GLN A 365 70.04 61.96 -102.80
C GLN A 365 69.93 63.45 -103.18
N GLN A 366 68.89 64.14 -102.73
CA GLN A 366 68.74 65.59 -102.97
C GLN A 366 69.84 66.41 -102.30
N VAL A 367 70.22 66.06 -101.06
CA VAL A 367 71.35 66.70 -100.35
C VAL A 367 72.67 66.43 -101.09
N GLU A 368 72.87 65.22 -101.61
CA GLU A 368 74.05 64.89 -102.41
C GLU A 368 74.10 65.69 -103.72
N GLN A 369 72.97 65.84 -104.42
CA GLN A 369 72.86 66.70 -105.60
C GLN A 369 73.13 68.18 -105.28
N LEU A 370 72.63 68.67 -104.15
CA LEU A 370 72.89 70.03 -103.66
C LEU A 370 74.36 70.23 -103.33
N SER A 371 75.00 69.26 -102.66
CA SER A 371 76.43 69.28 -102.39
C SER A 371 77.24 69.36 -103.69
N ASN A 372 76.87 68.57 -104.71
CA ASN A 372 77.51 68.64 -106.03
C ASN A 372 77.31 70.00 -106.72
N LYS A 373 76.09 70.56 -106.68
CA LYS A 373 75.82 71.91 -107.21
C LYS A 373 76.59 72.99 -106.45
N TYR A 374 76.73 72.85 -105.14
CA TYR A 374 77.50 73.77 -104.30
C TYR A 374 78.99 73.75 -104.71
N ASN A 375 79.59 72.57 -104.82
CA ASN A 375 80.98 72.42 -105.26
C ASN A 375 81.20 73.00 -106.67
N GLN A 376 80.22 72.83 -107.57
CA GLN A 376 80.26 73.47 -108.90
C GLN A 376 80.16 75.00 -108.82
N LEU A 377 79.31 75.53 -107.96
CA LEU A 377 79.16 76.96 -107.75
C LEU A 377 80.45 77.56 -107.17
N GLU A 378 81.05 76.89 -106.21
CA GLU A 378 82.34 77.25 -105.62
C GLU A 378 83.44 77.33 -106.71
N ALA A 379 83.53 76.33 -107.59
CA ALA A 379 84.46 76.36 -108.72
C ALA A 379 84.17 77.52 -109.70
N ARG A 380 82.89 77.83 -109.96
CA ARG A 380 82.51 78.98 -110.80
C ARG A 380 82.88 80.31 -110.16
N VAL A 381 82.68 80.48 -108.86
CA VAL A 381 83.11 81.67 -108.12
C VAL A 381 84.62 81.83 -108.22
N GLY A 382 85.40 80.76 -108.00
CA GLY A 382 86.86 80.81 -108.18
C GLY A 382 87.32 81.20 -109.60
N ASN A 383 86.56 80.83 -110.64
CA ASN A 383 86.83 81.29 -112.01
C ASN A 383 86.45 82.76 -112.22
N ILE A 384 85.35 83.23 -111.62
CA ILE A 384 84.97 84.64 -111.64
C ILE A 384 86.06 85.48 -110.95
N GLU A 385 86.58 85.05 -109.80
CA GLU A 385 87.68 85.72 -109.11
C GLU A 385 88.92 85.88 -110.00
N LYS A 386 89.32 84.82 -110.72
CA LYS A 386 90.42 84.90 -111.71
C LYS A 386 90.14 85.89 -112.83
N THR A 387 88.90 85.92 -113.32
CA THR A 387 88.47 86.84 -114.39
C THR A 387 88.53 88.29 -113.91
N VAL A 388 88.04 88.57 -112.70
CA VAL A 388 88.10 89.89 -112.07
C VAL A 388 89.54 90.34 -111.88
N ALA A 389 90.43 89.47 -111.40
CA ALA A 389 91.86 89.77 -111.28
C ALA A 389 92.50 90.13 -112.63
N GLY A 390 92.18 89.40 -113.70
CA GLY A 390 92.64 89.71 -115.06
C GLY A 390 92.09 91.03 -115.61
N LEU A 391 90.83 91.35 -115.31
CA LEU A 391 90.23 92.64 -115.64
C LEU A 391 90.89 93.79 -114.88
N GLN A 392 91.23 93.61 -113.62
CA GLN A 392 92.00 94.58 -112.83
C GLN A 392 93.36 94.88 -113.46
N GLN A 393 94.10 93.85 -113.87
CA GLN A 393 95.38 94.02 -114.55
C GLN A 393 95.23 94.77 -115.89
N SER A 394 94.16 94.47 -116.64
CA SER A 394 93.85 95.19 -117.88
C SER A 394 93.52 96.66 -117.62
N LEU A 395 92.82 96.98 -116.52
CA LEU A 395 92.48 98.34 -116.11
C LEU A 395 93.74 99.15 -115.74
N ASP A 396 94.67 98.54 -115.00
CA ASP A 396 95.95 99.16 -114.66
C ASP A 396 96.75 99.51 -115.92
N GLN A 397 96.74 98.62 -116.92
CA GLN A 397 97.37 98.84 -118.21
C GLN A 397 96.75 100.02 -118.97
N VAL A 398 95.41 100.14 -118.96
CA VAL A 398 94.69 101.26 -119.59
C VAL A 398 95.05 102.59 -118.92
N ASN A 399 95.14 102.62 -117.59
CA ASN A 399 95.52 103.83 -116.85
C ASN A 399 96.94 104.31 -117.18
N GLN A 400 97.90 103.38 -117.32
CA GLN A 400 99.25 103.73 -117.76
C GLN A 400 99.28 104.31 -119.19
N ASN A 401 98.52 103.72 -120.12
CA ASN A 401 98.40 104.24 -121.48
C ASN A 401 97.81 105.67 -121.50
N LEU A 402 96.81 105.93 -120.65
CA LEU A 402 96.19 107.24 -120.54
C LEU A 402 97.17 108.31 -120.03
N ALA A 403 98.01 107.97 -119.06
CA ALA A 403 99.06 108.86 -118.55
C ALA A 403 100.09 109.22 -119.65
N ASN A 404 100.50 108.25 -120.46
CA ASN A 404 101.41 108.46 -121.58
C ASN A 404 100.80 109.38 -122.67
N LEU A 405 99.49 109.24 -122.92
CA LEU A 405 98.76 110.09 -123.87
C LEU A 405 98.66 111.54 -123.39
N GLN A 406 98.41 111.77 -122.09
CA GLN A 406 98.39 113.11 -121.51
C GLN A 406 99.74 113.83 -121.66
N GLN A 407 100.86 113.12 -121.46
CA GLN A 407 102.20 113.68 -121.64
C GLN A 407 102.46 114.11 -123.09
N SER A 408 102.01 113.30 -124.05
CA SER A 408 102.16 113.58 -125.49
C SER A 408 101.37 114.82 -125.94
N LEU A 409 100.22 115.08 -125.32
CA LEU A 409 99.37 116.24 -125.59
C LEU A 409 99.99 117.56 -125.12
N GLN A 410 100.66 117.56 -123.95
CA GLN A 410 101.34 118.74 -123.43
C GLN A 410 102.51 119.19 -124.31
N ASP A 411 103.29 118.25 -124.83
CA ASP A 411 104.40 118.55 -125.75
C ASP A 411 103.93 119.20 -127.05
N LEU A 412 102.78 118.76 -127.57
CA LEU A 412 102.16 119.32 -128.78
C LEU A 412 101.68 120.76 -128.58
N MET A 413 101.09 121.07 -127.43
CA MET A 413 100.64 122.45 -127.12
C MET A 413 101.79 123.44 -127.03
N SER A 414 102.95 123.04 -126.50
CA SER A 414 104.12 123.93 -126.39
C SER A 414 104.70 124.35 -127.74
N LYS A 415 104.61 123.48 -128.76
CA LYS A 415 105.11 123.75 -130.12
C LYS A 415 104.21 124.68 -130.94
N ALA A 416 102.91 124.71 -130.66
CA ALA A 416 101.95 125.53 -131.40
C ALA A 416 102.07 127.04 -131.10
N ASP A 417 102.39 127.41 -129.85
CA ASP A 417 102.38 128.81 -129.41
C ASP A 417 103.59 129.62 -129.95
N SER A 418 104.72 128.95 -130.23
CA SER A 418 105.93 129.59 -130.78
C SER A 418 105.84 129.96 -132.27
N ALA A 419 104.96 129.32 -133.04
CA ALA A 419 104.86 129.52 -134.49
C ALA A 419 104.01 130.75 -134.89
N SER A 420 103.04 131.13 -134.05
CA SER A 420 102.07 132.19 -134.37
C SER A 420 102.61 133.61 -134.17
N ARG A 421 103.50 133.83 -133.19
CA ARG A 421 104.04 135.17 -132.86
C ARG A 421 105.01 135.75 -133.91
N THR A 422 105.67 134.90 -134.71
CA THR A 422 106.71 135.33 -135.66
C THR A 422 106.13 135.85 -136.99
N ALA A 423 104.94 135.38 -137.40
CA ALA A 423 104.32 135.77 -138.67
C ALA A 423 103.65 137.16 -138.63
N LEU A 424 103.13 137.57 -137.46
CA LEU A 424 102.36 138.81 -137.31
C LEU A 424 103.23 140.08 -137.32
N ILE A 425 104.49 139.99 -136.86
CA ILE A 425 105.43 141.13 -136.83
C ILE A 425 105.95 141.47 -138.25
N ALA A 426 106.12 140.47 -139.12
CA ALA A 426 106.58 140.65 -140.49
C ALA A 426 105.57 141.39 -141.38
N VAL A 427 104.28 141.14 -141.20
CA VAL A 427 103.20 141.77 -141.98
C VAL A 427 103.01 143.25 -141.59
N VAL A 428 103.12 143.58 -140.31
CA VAL A 428 102.91 144.95 -139.81
C VAL A 428 104.05 145.89 -140.22
N LEU A 429 105.30 145.41 -140.32
CA LEU A 429 106.43 146.23 -140.77
C LEU A 429 106.38 146.59 -142.27
N ALA A 430 105.81 145.72 -143.11
CA ALA A 430 105.64 146.00 -144.54
C ALA A 430 104.62 147.13 -144.82
N ILE A 431 103.59 147.25 -143.96
CA ILE A 431 102.54 148.27 -144.09
C ILE A 431 103.06 149.68 -143.76
N ILE A 432 104.04 149.81 -142.87
CA ILE A 432 104.58 151.11 -142.45
C ILE A 432 105.54 151.71 -143.50
N GLY A 433 106.28 150.88 -144.24
CA GLY A 433 107.22 151.36 -145.27
C GLY A 433 106.55 151.98 -146.51
N ILE A 434 105.40 151.43 -146.94
CA ILE A 434 104.68 151.91 -148.13
C ILE A 434 103.97 153.26 -147.86
N ILE A 435 103.46 153.45 -146.63
CA ILE A 435 102.77 154.68 -146.24
C ILE A 435 103.74 155.87 -146.15
N ILE A 436 104.97 155.65 -145.69
CA ILE A 436 106.01 156.70 -145.60
C ILE A 436 106.49 157.13 -147.00
N ALA A 437 106.57 156.20 -147.96
CA ALA A 437 106.97 156.51 -149.34
C ALA A 437 105.95 157.38 -150.09
N ILE A 438 104.64 157.16 -149.93
CA ILE A 438 103.61 157.94 -150.64
C ILE A 438 103.51 159.37 -150.10
N ILE A 439 103.62 159.55 -148.78
CA ILE A 439 103.56 160.88 -148.13
C ILE A 439 104.79 161.73 -148.47
N ALA A 440 105.97 161.11 -148.62
CA ALA A 440 107.21 161.80 -149.01
C ALA A 440 107.25 162.21 -150.50
N THR A 441 106.55 161.49 -151.38
CA THR A 441 106.80 161.66 -152.82
C THR A 441 106.19 162.92 -153.41
N VAL A 442 105.03 163.43 -152.98
CA VAL A 442 104.37 164.48 -153.81
C VAL A 442 103.78 165.65 -153.05
N ALA A 443 103.96 165.68 -151.72
CA ALA A 443 104.16 166.96 -151.03
C ALA A 443 105.30 167.81 -151.66
N VAL A 444 106.16 167.19 -152.50
CA VAL A 444 107.23 167.84 -153.26
C VAL A 444 106.77 168.46 -154.60
N TYR A 445 105.59 168.11 -155.17
CA TYR A 445 105.15 168.72 -156.45
C TYR A 445 104.34 170.02 -156.29
N ARG A 446 104.34 170.62 -155.09
CA ARG A 446 103.63 171.89 -154.79
C ARG A 446 104.53 173.07 -154.42
N LYS A 447 105.86 173.00 -154.64
CA LYS A 447 106.79 174.12 -154.39
C LYS A 447 108.00 174.03 -155.34
N ILE A 448 108.37 175.15 -155.99
CA ILE A 448 109.39 175.35 -157.06
C ILE A 448 108.72 175.32 -158.46
N SER A 449 108.31 176.42 -159.12
CA SER A 449 109.04 177.60 -159.68
C SER A 449 109.76 177.35 -161.02
N ALA A 450 109.48 178.24 -161.99
CA ALA A 450 110.08 178.43 -163.34
C ALA A 450 109.51 177.61 -164.51
#